data_AF-A0A9D7GQZ3-F1
#
_entry.id   AF-A0A9D7GQZ3-F1
#
_cell.length_a   1.000
_cell.length_b   1.000
_cell.length_c   1.000
_cell.angle_alpha   90.00
_cell.angle_beta   90.00
_cell.angle_gamma   90.00
#
_symmetry.space_group_name_H-M   'P 1'
#
loop_
_entity.id
_entity.type
_entity.pdbx_description
1 polymer ?
#
loop_
_entity_poly.entity_id
_entity_poly.type
_entity_poly.pdbx_seq_one_letter_code
_entity_poly.pdbx_strand_id
1 'polypeptide(L)'
;MLGLSKIYFPVFDQIFSQYGIPPEVKYLAIIESALNPHAVSRMGATGMWQFMYGTAKQYGLTINSYVDERKDIIRSTEGAAQYLREACMMYMVIGYWPLHHITAGPEM
;
A
#
# COMPACT_ATOMS: atom_id res chain seq x y z
N MET A 1 -12.25 0.95 -17.91
CA MET A 1 -11.02 1.30 -17.17
C MET A 1 -10.74 2.81 -17.14
N LEU A 2 -10.70 3.52 -18.27
CA LEU A 2 -10.37 4.95 -18.35
C LEU A 2 -11.31 5.92 -17.59
N GLY A 3 -12.57 5.52 -17.34
CA GLY A 3 -13.51 6.34 -16.57
C GLY A 3 -13.31 6.22 -15.06
N LEU A 4 -12.99 5.03 -14.56
CA LEU A 4 -12.77 4.77 -13.13
C LEU A 4 -11.47 5.39 -12.62
N SER A 5 -10.42 5.39 -13.45
CA SER A 5 -9.16 6.04 -13.11
C SER A 5 -9.34 7.55 -12.87
N LYS A 6 -10.19 8.23 -13.65
CA LYS A 6 -10.50 9.65 -13.43
C LYS A 6 -11.22 9.93 -12.10
N ILE A 7 -11.91 8.95 -11.53
CA ILE A 7 -12.63 9.07 -10.27
C ILE A 7 -11.69 8.75 -9.09
N TYR A 8 -10.92 7.67 -9.19
CA TYR A 8 -10.14 7.17 -8.06
C TYR A 8 -8.73 7.77 -7.98
N PHE A 9 -8.10 8.11 -9.10
CA PHE A 9 -6.73 8.64 -9.07
C PHE A 9 -6.60 9.95 -8.30
N PRO A 10 -7.53 10.92 -8.39
CA PRO A 10 -7.45 12.12 -7.56
C PRO A 10 -7.48 11.79 -6.05
N VAL A 11 -8.27 10.79 -5.65
CA VAL A 11 -8.33 10.32 -4.24
C VAL A 11 -7.00 9.69 -3.83
N PHE A 12 -6.44 8.83 -4.69
CA PHE A 12 -5.15 8.20 -4.45
C PHE A 12 -4.03 9.23 -4.34
N ASP A 13 -3.99 10.20 -5.27
CA ASP A 13 -2.98 11.26 -5.29
C ASP A 13 -3.06 12.13 -4.03
N GLN A 14 -4.28 12.48 -3.60
CA GLN A 14 -4.49 13.23 -2.37
C GLN A 14 -3.98 12.46 -1.15
N ILE A 15 -4.30 11.17 -1.01
CA ILE A 15 -3.85 10.36 0.12
C ILE A 15 -2.33 10.17 0.04
N PHE A 16 -1.80 9.75 -1.11
CA PHE A 16 -0.38 9.49 -1.29
C PHE A 16 0.50 10.71 -1.04
N SER A 17 0.03 11.90 -1.41
CA SER A 17 0.73 13.16 -1.08
C SER A 17 0.89 13.37 0.43
N GLN A 18 -0.08 12.96 1.25
CA GLN A 18 -0.03 13.10 2.72
C GLN A 18 0.98 12.12 3.34
N TYR A 19 1.19 10.96 2.72
CA TYR A 19 2.11 9.93 3.19
C TYR A 19 3.49 9.99 2.51
N GLY A 20 3.70 10.93 1.58
CA GLY A 20 4.95 11.04 0.81
C GLY A 20 5.18 9.88 -0.16
N ILE A 21 4.09 9.23 -0.62
CA ILE A 21 4.15 8.10 -1.55
C ILE A 21 4.20 8.61 -2.99
N PRO A 22 5.08 8.06 -3.85
CA PRO A 22 5.10 8.42 -5.26
C PRO A 22 3.75 8.14 -5.95
N PRO A 23 3.21 9.08 -6.74
CA PRO A 23 1.90 8.93 -7.37
C PRO A 23 1.85 7.76 -8.36
N GLU A 24 2.98 7.28 -8.87
CA GLU A 24 3.08 6.13 -9.76
C GLU A 24 2.60 4.84 -9.10
N VAL A 25 2.64 4.75 -7.77
CA VAL A 25 2.20 3.55 -7.05
C VAL A 25 0.70 3.27 -7.26
N LYS A 26 -0.09 4.27 -7.66
CA LYS A 26 -1.52 4.09 -7.96
C LYS A 26 -1.81 3.14 -9.12
N TYR A 27 -0.84 2.92 -10.02
CA TYR A 27 -0.97 1.93 -11.09
C TYR A 27 -1.01 0.49 -10.56
N LEU A 28 -0.49 0.24 -9.36
CA LEU A 28 -0.60 -1.07 -8.71
C LEU A 28 -2.07 -1.46 -8.49
N ALA A 29 -2.94 -0.51 -8.12
CA ALA A 29 -4.37 -0.77 -7.96
C ALA A 29 -5.05 -1.24 -9.27
N ILE A 30 -4.53 -0.86 -10.44
CA ILE A 30 -5.00 -1.40 -11.72
C ILE A 30 -4.59 -2.86 -11.86
N ILE A 31 -3.33 -3.20 -11.56
CA ILE A 31 -2.80 -4.56 -11.70
C ILE A 31 -3.50 -5.52 -10.74
N GLU A 32 -3.69 -5.11 -9.49
CA GLU A 32 -4.20 -5.98 -8.41
C GLU A 32 -5.72 -6.20 -8.48
N SER A 33 -6.48 -5.18 -8.86
CA SER A 33 -7.96 -5.25 -8.78
C SER A 33 -8.69 -4.75 -10.01
N ALA A 34 -7.98 -4.30 -11.06
CA ALA A 34 -8.61 -3.61 -12.20
C ALA A 34 -9.43 -2.38 -11.78
N LEU A 35 -9.05 -1.74 -10.65
CA LEU A 35 -9.79 -0.67 -9.97
C LEU A 35 -11.17 -1.10 -9.42
N ASN A 36 -11.31 -2.36 -9.04
CA ASN A 36 -12.54 -2.91 -8.47
C ASN A 36 -12.48 -2.94 -6.92
N PRO A 37 -13.24 -2.09 -6.21
CA PRO A 37 -13.28 -2.08 -4.75
C PRO A 37 -13.90 -3.34 -4.14
N HIS A 38 -14.56 -4.18 -4.94
CA HIS A 38 -15.15 -5.45 -4.50
C HIS A 38 -14.38 -6.67 -5.00
N ALA A 39 -13.17 -6.51 -5.55
CA ALA A 39 -12.34 -7.64 -5.96
C ALA A 39 -12.05 -8.56 -4.76
N VAL A 40 -12.26 -9.87 -4.94
CA VAL A 40 -11.91 -10.89 -3.94
C VAL A 40 -11.12 -11.99 -4.63
N SER A 41 -9.88 -12.22 -4.19
CA SER A 41 -9.07 -13.32 -4.69
C SER A 41 -9.53 -14.66 -4.10
N ARG A 42 -9.13 -15.76 -4.75
CA ARG A 42 -9.37 -17.12 -4.23
C ARG A 42 -8.80 -17.35 -2.82
N MET A 43 -7.76 -16.60 -2.45
CA MET A 43 -7.09 -16.71 -1.15
C MET A 43 -7.66 -15.74 -0.11
N GLY A 44 -8.65 -14.92 -0.46
CA GLY A 44 -9.33 -14.00 0.48
C GLY A 44 -8.75 -12.58 0.54
N ALA A 45 -7.81 -12.24 -0.34
CA ALA A 45 -7.38 -10.86 -0.55
C ALA A 45 -8.56 -10.05 -1.09
N THR A 46 -8.83 -8.87 -0.54
CA THR A 46 -10.06 -8.12 -0.82
C THR A 46 -9.79 -6.66 -1.11
N GLY A 47 -10.58 -6.10 -2.02
CA GLY A 47 -10.65 -4.67 -2.27
C GLY A 47 -9.63 -4.16 -3.28
N MET A 48 -9.56 -2.83 -3.34
CA MET A 48 -8.75 -2.08 -4.31
C MET A 48 -7.27 -2.49 -4.27
N TRP A 49 -6.75 -2.69 -3.06
CA TRP A 49 -5.35 -2.97 -2.76
C TRP A 49 -5.09 -4.43 -2.39
N GLN A 50 -6.08 -5.31 -2.60
CA GLN A 50 -5.96 -6.75 -2.32
C GLN A 50 -5.40 -7.06 -0.92
N PHE A 51 -5.97 -6.43 0.11
CA PHE A 51 -5.53 -6.68 1.48
C PHE A 51 -6.01 -8.04 2.00
N MET A 52 -5.07 -8.77 2.61
CA MET A 52 -5.38 -9.92 3.46
C MET A 52 -5.98 -9.46 4.79
N TYR A 53 -6.83 -10.29 5.40
CA TYR A 53 -7.52 -9.96 6.66
C TYR A 53 -6.57 -9.54 7.80
N GLY A 54 -5.47 -10.29 8.00
CA GLY A 54 -4.50 -9.99 9.06
C GLY A 54 -3.81 -8.65 8.83
N THR A 55 -3.30 -8.44 7.61
CA THR A 55 -2.64 -7.19 7.20
C THR A 55 -3.58 -6.00 7.30
N ALA A 56 -4.82 -6.14 6.82
CA ALA A 56 -5.83 -5.09 6.92
C ALA A 56 -6.04 -4.61 8.36
N LYS A 57 -6.14 -5.55 9.31
CA LYS A 57 -6.26 -5.21 10.74
C LYS A 57 -5.03 -4.50 11.29
N GLN A 58 -3.83 -4.90 10.85
CA GLN A 58 -2.59 -4.24 11.28
C GLN A 58 -2.57 -2.76 10.87
N TYR A 59 -3.10 -2.43 9.69
CA TYR A 59 -3.22 -1.06 9.19
C TYR A 59 -4.54 -0.37 9.56
N GLY A 60 -5.22 -0.86 10.60
CA GLY A 60 -6.38 -0.17 11.20
C GLY A 60 -7.69 -0.33 10.44
N LEU A 61 -7.78 -1.24 9.47
CA LEU A 61 -9.04 -1.54 8.78
C LEU A 61 -9.95 -2.42 9.64
N THR A 62 -11.18 -1.98 9.79
CA THR A 62 -12.25 -2.68 10.48
C THR A 62 -12.86 -3.73 9.58
N ILE A 63 -12.82 -4.98 10.05
CA ILE A 63 -13.44 -6.11 9.36
C ILE A 63 -14.26 -6.91 10.37
N ASN A 64 -15.58 -6.91 10.17
CA ASN A 64 -16.55 -7.67 10.94
C ASN A 64 -17.67 -8.20 10.00
N SER A 65 -18.71 -8.80 10.55
CA SER A 65 -19.81 -9.40 9.78
C SER A 65 -20.64 -8.40 8.97
N TYR A 66 -20.56 -7.11 9.30
CA TYR A 66 -21.34 -6.03 8.69
C TYR A 66 -20.49 -5.07 7.87
N VAL A 67 -19.22 -4.90 8.24
CA VAL A 67 -18.31 -3.90 7.66
C VAL A 67 -17.02 -4.58 7.22
N ASP A 68 -16.59 -4.31 6.00
CA ASP A 68 -15.28 -4.70 5.47
C ASP A 68 -14.62 -3.48 4.83
N GLU A 69 -13.84 -2.73 5.62
CA GLU A 69 -13.18 -1.50 5.17
C GLU A 69 -12.10 -1.75 4.11
N ARG A 70 -11.74 -3.01 3.81
CA ARG A 70 -10.91 -3.31 2.63
C ARG A 70 -11.60 -2.92 1.33
N LYS A 71 -12.93 -2.89 1.31
CA LYS A 71 -13.74 -2.48 0.16
C LYS A 71 -13.96 -0.97 0.10
N ASP A 72 -13.71 -0.26 1.19
CA ASP A 72 -13.79 1.20 1.24
C ASP A 72 -12.55 1.80 0.57
N ILE A 73 -12.76 2.65 -0.42
CA ILE A 73 -11.68 3.19 -1.26
C ILE A 73 -10.75 4.08 -0.43
N ILE A 74 -11.28 4.92 0.45
CA ILE A 74 -10.49 5.89 1.20
C ILE A 74 -9.68 5.14 2.27
N ARG A 75 -10.37 4.36 3.11
CA ARG A 75 -9.75 3.61 4.21
C ARG A 75 -8.71 2.63 3.70
N SER A 76 -9.05 1.84 2.67
CA SER A 76 -8.09 0.89 2.11
C SER A 76 -6.88 1.60 1.48
N THR A 77 -7.05 2.78 0.88
CA THR A 77 -5.92 3.56 0.33
C THR A 77 -5.04 4.17 1.42
N GLU A 78 -5.62 4.64 2.52
CA GLU A 78 -4.85 5.09 3.69
C GLU A 78 -4.03 3.94 4.28
N GLY A 79 -4.63 2.75 4.41
CA GLY A 79 -3.93 1.54 4.83
C GLY A 79 -2.80 1.14 3.86
N ALA A 80 -3.05 1.23 2.54
CA ALA A 80 -2.04 0.97 1.52
C ALA A 80 -0.89 1.97 1.58
N ALA A 81 -1.18 3.26 1.76
CA ALA A 81 -0.18 4.29 1.88
C ALA A 81 0.73 4.07 3.12
N GLN A 82 0.15 3.65 4.25
CA GLN A 82 0.92 3.28 5.44
C GLN A 82 1.80 2.05 5.21
N TYR A 83 1.24 0.99 4.62
CA TYR A 83 2.00 -0.21 4.27
C TYR A 83 3.19 0.10 3.35
N LEU A 84 2.95 0.90 2.30
CA LEU A 84 3.97 1.28 1.32
C LEU A 84 5.05 2.18 1.94
N ARG A 85 4.66 3.09 2.84
CA ARG A 85 5.61 3.95 3.56
C ARG A 85 6.54 3.13 4.44
N GLU A 86 5.98 2.16 5.16
CA GLU A 86 6.76 1.25 6.01
C GLU A 86 7.70 0.38 5.20
N ALA A 87 7.20 -0.22 4.10
CA ALA A 87 8.03 -0.99 3.18
C ALA A 87 9.18 -0.14 2.60
N CYS A 88 8.88 1.07 2.14
CA CYS A 88 9.88 1.99 1.60
C CYS A 88 10.94 2.38 2.64
N MET A 89 10.51 2.71 3.87
CA MET A 89 11.42 3.00 4.98
C MET A 89 12.34 1.83 5.27
N MET A 90 11.81 0.60 5.28
CA MET A 90 12.60 -0.61 5.46
C MET A 90 13.65 -0.78 4.34
N TYR A 91 13.27 -0.60 3.07
CA TYR A 91 14.23 -0.65 1.95
C TYR A 91 15.31 0.42 2.05
N MET A 92 14.99 1.63 2.50
CA MET A 92 15.98 2.67 2.73
C MET A 92 16.94 2.27 3.85
N VAL A 93 16.44 1.85 5.01
CA VAL A 93 17.28 1.43 6.15
C VAL A 93 18.21 0.28 5.78
N ILE A 94 17.69 -0.76 5.11
CA ILE A 94 18.48 -1.91 4.66
C ILE A 94 19.46 -1.49 3.55
N GLY A 95 19.07 -0.57 2.66
CA GLY A 95 19.93 -0.03 1.60
C GLY A 95 21.09 0.81 2.13
N TYR A 96 20.95 1.47 3.28
CA TYR A 96 22.02 2.20 3.97
C TYR A 96 22.95 1.28 4.79
N TRP A 97 22.50 0.10 5.20
CA TRP A 97 23.23 -0.76 6.14
C TRP A 97 24.53 -1.41 5.61
N PRO A 98 24.72 -1.77 4.31
CA PRO A 98 25.94 -2.47 3.92
C PRO A 98 27.12 -1.54 3.57
N LEU A 99 26.92 -0.22 3.47
CA LEU A 99 27.97 0.70 3.01
C LEU A 99 28.88 1.26 4.11
N HIS A 100 28.49 1.19 5.39
CA HIS A 100 29.31 1.72 6.49
C HIS A 100 30.14 0.66 7.24
N HIS A 101 29.95 -0.64 6.95
CA HIS A 101 30.63 -1.72 7.66
C HIS A 101 31.71 -2.48 6.85
N ILE A 102 31.97 -2.09 5.59
CA ILE A 102 32.96 -2.79 4.73
C ILE A 102 34.24 -1.96 4.46
N THR A 103 34.30 -0.68 4.84
CA THR A 103 35.51 0.16 4.64
C THR A 103 36.39 0.35 5.87
N ALA A 104 36.09 -0.27 7.01
CA ALA A 104 37.02 -0.31 8.14
C ALA A 104 37.80 -1.63 8.11
N GLY A 105 38.75 -1.73 7.18
CA GLY A 105 39.85 -2.68 7.34
C GLY A 105 40.62 -2.38 8.63
N PRO A 106 41.26 -3.37 9.26
CA PRO A 106 42.08 -3.14 10.44
C PRO A 106 43.40 -2.47 10.01
N GLU A 107 43.37 -1.16 9.85
CA GLU A 107 44.57 -0.32 9.84
C GLU A 107 44.38 0.82 10.86
N MET A 108 44.64 0.48 12.12
CA MET A 108 45.52 1.18 13.07
C MET A 108 45.46 0.50 14.43
#